data_AF-A0A553NB75-F1
#
_entry.id   AF-A0A553NB75-F1
#
_cell.length_a   1.000
_cell.length_b   1.000
_cell.length_c   1.000
_cell.angle_alpha   90.00
_cell.angle_beta   90.00
_cell.angle_gamma   90.00
#
_symmetry.space_group_name_H-M   'P 1'
#
loop_
_entity.id
_entity.type
_entity.pdbx_description
1 polymer ?
#
loop_
_entity_poly.entity_id
_entity_poly.type
_entity_poly.pdbx_seq_one_letter_code
_entity_poly.pdbx_strand_id
1 'polypeptide(L)'
;MAGVLFEDIFDVKDIDPEGKKFDRVSRLHCESESFKMDLILDINNWIYPMSLGDKFRLVLATTLREDGFPDTGDWSPMDNSLNTRANSFEYVMHGKIYRIEGEDFGSEPSGRLAAYVSYGGLLMRLQGDANNLHGFELDHTVYLLMKKLAF
;
A
#
# COMPACT_ATOMS: atom_id res chain seq x y z
N MET A 1 -7.81 -11.77 -13.63
CA MET A 1 -6.88 -11.27 -12.60
C MET A 1 -7.73 -10.48 -11.60
N ALA A 2 -8.40 -11.18 -10.68
CA ALA A 2 -9.49 -10.62 -9.89
C ALA A 2 -9.00 -10.03 -8.56
N GLY A 3 -9.48 -8.83 -8.20
CA GLY A 3 -9.28 -8.25 -6.87
C GLY A 3 -7.92 -7.58 -6.61
N VAL A 4 -7.11 -7.30 -7.63
CA VAL A 4 -5.99 -6.33 -7.50
C VAL A 4 -6.55 -4.94 -7.80
N LEU A 5 -6.38 -4.01 -6.87
CA LEU A 5 -6.78 -2.61 -7.04
C LEU A 5 -5.68 -1.79 -7.69
N PHE A 6 -4.44 -2.03 -7.24
CA PHE A 6 -3.31 -1.20 -7.62
C PHE A 6 -2.04 -2.02 -7.55
N GLU A 7 -1.12 -1.77 -8.47
CA GLU A 7 0.18 -2.39 -8.52
C GLU A 7 1.17 -1.42 -9.13
N ASP A 8 2.28 -1.18 -8.44
CA ASP A 8 3.38 -0.37 -8.97
C ASP A 8 4.72 -0.67 -8.26
N ILE A 9 5.80 -0.15 -8.84
CA ILE A 9 7.14 -0.18 -8.28
C ILE A 9 7.46 1.20 -7.70
N PHE A 10 7.87 1.21 -6.44
CA PHE A 10 8.25 2.41 -5.71
C PHE A 10 9.73 2.38 -5.35
N ASP A 11 10.33 3.55 -5.38
CA ASP A 11 11.71 3.84 -5.00
C ASP A 11 11.68 4.64 -3.68
N VAL A 12 12.42 4.16 -2.67
CA VAL A 12 12.51 4.84 -1.37
C VAL A 12 13.40 6.07 -1.49
N LYS A 13 12.81 7.26 -1.46
CA LYS A 13 13.52 8.55 -1.53
C LYS A 13 14.00 9.05 -0.20
N ASP A 14 13.20 8.86 0.86
CA ASP A 14 13.54 9.31 2.20
C ASP A 14 12.95 8.37 3.27
N ILE A 15 13.61 8.34 4.42
CA ILE A 15 13.22 7.55 5.59
C ILE A 15 13.25 8.47 6.81
N ASP A 16 12.10 8.62 7.47
CA ASP A 16 11.93 9.44 8.67
C ASP A 16 12.42 10.90 8.49
N PRO A 17 11.82 11.71 7.59
CA PRO A 17 12.25 13.09 7.35
C PRO A 17 12.14 14.00 8.60
N GLU A 18 11.24 13.67 9.53
CA GLU A 18 11.10 14.37 10.81
C GLU A 18 12.02 13.82 11.92
N GLY A 19 12.95 12.94 11.56
CA GLY A 19 13.77 12.17 12.48
C GLY A 19 13.06 10.94 13.05
N LYS A 20 13.85 9.99 13.54
CA LYS A 20 13.37 8.72 14.09
C LYS A 20 12.63 8.95 15.41
N LYS A 21 11.30 9.06 15.33
CA LYS A 21 10.40 9.20 16.50
C LYS A 21 10.11 7.85 17.18
N PHE A 22 10.18 6.75 16.44
CA PHE A 22 9.85 5.41 16.91
C PHE A 22 10.98 4.42 16.62
N ASP A 23 11.21 3.47 17.53
CA ASP A 23 12.34 2.54 17.37
C ASP A 23 12.09 1.42 16.36
N ARG A 24 10.83 0.98 16.27
CA ARG A 24 10.42 -0.18 15.46
C ARG A 24 9.67 0.19 14.18
N VAL A 25 9.17 1.42 14.11
CA VAL A 25 8.38 1.90 12.97
C VAL A 25 9.14 3.05 12.33
N SER A 26 9.25 3.00 11.01
CA SER A 26 9.81 4.07 10.20
C SER A 26 8.80 4.50 9.15
N ARG A 27 8.76 5.80 8.89
CA ARG A 27 7.94 6.41 7.85
C ARG A 27 8.76 6.55 6.58
N LEU A 28 8.40 5.76 5.58
CA LEU A 28 9.02 5.83 4.26
C LEU A 28 8.33 6.86 3.40
N HIS A 29 9.13 7.64 2.69
CA HIS A 29 8.69 8.48 1.58
C HIS A 29 9.22 7.84 0.30
N CYS A 30 8.29 7.36 -0.51
CA CYS A 30 8.59 6.65 -1.73
C CYS A 30 7.94 7.35 -2.91
N GLU A 31 8.60 7.27 -4.05
CA GLU A 31 8.12 7.82 -5.31
C GLU A 31 7.97 6.69 -6.31
N SER A 32 6.87 6.70 -7.07
CA SER A 32 6.64 5.74 -8.15
C SER A 32 7.55 6.02 -9.34
N GLU A 33 8.10 4.96 -9.94
CA GLU A 33 8.93 5.06 -11.15
C GLU A 33 8.07 5.31 -12.41
N SER A 34 6.85 4.78 -12.43
CA SER A 34 6.00 4.72 -13.62
C SER A 34 5.03 5.90 -13.74
N PHE A 35 4.45 6.34 -12.61
CA PHE A 35 3.25 7.18 -12.62
C PHE A 35 3.39 8.51 -11.85
N LYS A 36 4.61 8.91 -11.42
CA LYS A 36 4.85 10.12 -10.61
C LYS A 36 3.92 10.24 -9.40
N MET A 37 3.72 9.11 -8.73
CA MET A 37 2.93 9.03 -7.50
C MET A 37 3.80 9.18 -6.28
N ASP A 38 3.25 9.84 -5.28
CA ASP A 38 3.87 9.99 -3.98
C ASP A 38 3.23 9.01 -3.00
N LEU A 39 4.07 8.21 -2.36
CA LEU A 39 3.68 7.24 -1.35
C LEU A 39 4.35 7.59 -0.03
N ILE A 40 3.55 7.76 1.02
CA ILE A 40 4.02 7.75 2.41
C ILE A 40 3.51 6.49 3.06
N LEU A 41 4.40 5.69 3.65
CA LEU A 41 4.05 4.42 4.26
C LEU A 41 4.80 4.21 5.57
N ASP A 42 4.05 3.95 6.64
CA ASP A 42 4.62 3.49 7.90
C ASP A 42 4.85 1.98 7.84
N ILE A 43 6.09 1.54 8.05
CA ILE A 43 6.45 0.12 8.06
C ILE A 43 7.15 -0.28 9.36
N ASN A 44 7.07 -1.56 9.71
CA ASN A 44 7.87 -2.11 10.79
C ASN A 44 9.28 -2.48 10.29
N ASN A 45 10.22 -1.56 10.50
CA ASN A 45 11.61 -1.69 10.06
C ASN A 45 12.37 -2.86 10.75
N TRP A 46 11.86 -3.40 11.86
CA TRP A 46 12.52 -4.50 12.56
C TRP A 46 12.33 -5.85 11.87
N ILE A 47 11.14 -6.08 11.31
CA ILE A 47 10.83 -7.32 10.58
C ILE A 47 11.17 -7.22 9.10
N TYR A 48 11.10 -6.02 8.53
CA TYR A 48 11.35 -5.77 7.12
C TYR A 48 12.24 -4.53 6.96
N PRO A 49 13.57 -4.70 7.05
CA PRO A 49 14.50 -3.58 7.03
C PRO A 49 14.59 -2.97 5.63
N MET A 50 14.28 -1.68 5.53
CA MET A 50 14.36 -0.91 4.28
C MET A 50 15.47 0.15 4.39
N SER A 51 16.22 0.31 3.30
CA SER A 51 17.28 1.30 3.16
C SER A 51 16.90 2.36 2.12
N LEU A 52 17.53 3.52 2.24
CA LEU A 52 17.38 4.60 1.27
C LEU A 52 17.81 4.11 -0.13
N GLY A 53 17.01 4.39 -1.16
CA GLY A 53 17.25 3.96 -2.54
C GLY A 53 16.85 2.52 -2.85
N ASP A 54 16.29 1.78 -1.89
CA ASP A 54 15.70 0.47 -2.17
C ASP A 54 14.48 0.63 -3.08
N LYS A 55 14.36 -0.29 -4.05
CA LYS A 55 13.17 -0.43 -4.87
C LYS A 55 12.33 -1.60 -4.39
N PHE A 56 11.02 -1.42 -4.36
CA PHE A 56 10.09 -2.49 -3.99
C PHE A 56 8.84 -2.44 -4.86
N ARG A 57 8.29 -3.62 -5.13
CA ARG A 57 6.98 -3.76 -5.77
C ARG A 57 5.92 -3.75 -4.69
N LEU A 58 4.93 -2.87 -4.84
CA LEU A 58 3.76 -2.77 -3.97
C LEU A 58 2.51 -3.15 -4.74
N VAL A 59 1.69 -4.00 -4.14
CA VAL A 59 0.41 -4.43 -4.66
C VAL A 59 -0.66 -4.21 -3.61
N LEU A 60 -1.76 -3.58 -3.98
CA LEU A 60 -2.95 -3.44 -3.16
C LEU A 60 -4.05 -4.33 -3.73
N ALA A 61 -4.65 -5.14 -2.87
CA ALA A 61 -5.70 -6.08 -3.26
C ALA A 61 -6.86 -6.05 -2.26
N THR A 62 -8.08 -6.32 -2.73
CA THR A 62 -9.26 -6.46 -1.85
C THR A 62 -9.37 -7.86 -1.24
N THR A 63 -8.74 -8.86 -1.85
CA THR A 63 -8.78 -10.25 -1.40
C THR A 63 -7.43 -10.91 -1.63
N LEU A 64 -7.02 -11.78 -0.70
CA LEU A 64 -5.80 -12.57 -0.81
C LEU A 64 -5.98 -13.82 -1.67
N ARG A 65 -7.23 -14.29 -1.83
CA ARG A 65 -7.58 -15.48 -2.61
C ARG A 65 -7.40 -15.20 -4.10
N GLU A 66 -6.84 -16.16 -4.84
CA GLU A 66 -6.72 -16.07 -6.30
C GLU A 66 -8.09 -16.22 -7.00
N ASP A 67 -9.04 -16.89 -6.34
CA ASP A 67 -10.39 -17.15 -6.87
C ASP A 67 -11.29 -15.91 -6.95
N GLY A 68 -10.85 -14.75 -6.42
CA GLY A 68 -11.59 -13.48 -6.55
C GLY A 68 -12.87 -13.38 -5.72
N PHE A 69 -13.19 -14.37 -4.89
CA PHE A 69 -14.29 -14.26 -3.93
C PHE A 69 -13.98 -13.22 -2.83
N PRO A 70 -15.01 -12.48 -2.37
CA PRO A 70 -14.88 -11.56 -1.25
C PRO A 70 -14.41 -12.31 -0.01
N ASP A 71 -13.53 -11.67 0.74
CA ASP A 71 -13.00 -12.26 1.96
C ASP A 71 -14.11 -12.45 3.00
N THR A 72 -14.17 -13.63 3.60
CA THR A 72 -15.16 -13.98 4.62
C THR A 72 -14.86 -13.34 5.97
N GLY A 73 -13.69 -12.71 6.14
CA GLY A 73 -13.30 -12.01 7.36
C GLY A 73 -12.74 -12.93 8.46
N ASP A 74 -12.74 -14.24 8.22
CA ASP A 74 -12.14 -15.25 9.09
C ASP A 74 -10.71 -15.55 8.64
N TRP A 75 -9.72 -15.13 9.43
CA TRP A 75 -8.33 -15.52 9.21
C TRP A 75 -8.05 -16.85 9.90
N SER A 76 -7.80 -17.91 9.12
CA SER A 76 -7.34 -19.20 9.64
C SER A 76 -5.88 -19.43 9.27
N PRO A 77 -4.97 -19.68 10.23
CA PRO A 77 -3.58 -19.99 9.94
C PRO A 77 -3.41 -21.31 9.16
N MET A 78 -4.41 -22.20 9.19
CA MET A 78 -4.41 -23.46 8.43
C MET A 78 -4.71 -23.25 6.93
N ASP A 79 -5.34 -22.13 6.56
CA ASP A 79 -5.61 -21.78 5.16
C ASP A 79 -4.35 -21.32 4.40
N ASN A 80 -3.20 -21.16 5.08
CA ASN A 80 -1.90 -21.00 4.43
C ASN A 80 -1.51 -22.19 3.52
N SER A 81 -2.21 -23.33 3.62
CA SER A 81 -2.06 -24.45 2.69
C SER A 81 -2.64 -24.17 1.30
N LEU A 82 -3.49 -23.16 1.15
CA LEU A 82 -3.99 -22.71 -0.16
C LEU A 82 -2.99 -21.72 -0.76
N ASN A 83 -2.73 -21.87 -2.05
CA ASN A 83 -1.83 -21.05 -2.84
C ASN A 83 -2.36 -19.61 -2.87
N THR A 84 -2.00 -18.83 -1.85
CA THR A 84 -2.53 -17.50 -1.61
C THR A 84 -1.55 -16.49 -2.20
N ARG A 85 -2.06 -15.34 -2.68
CA ARG A 85 -1.20 -14.28 -3.24
C ARG A 85 -0.08 -13.87 -2.29
N ALA A 86 -0.35 -13.89 -0.99
CA ALA A 86 0.61 -13.60 0.07
C ALA A 86 1.93 -14.39 -0.05
N ASN A 87 1.92 -15.64 -0.53
CA ASN A 87 3.10 -16.49 -0.62
C ASN A 87 4.18 -15.95 -1.56
N SER A 88 3.81 -15.10 -2.51
CA SER A 88 4.76 -14.51 -3.48
C SER A 88 5.42 -13.21 -2.98
N PHE A 89 4.93 -12.65 -1.87
CA PHE A 89 5.34 -11.38 -1.29
C PHE A 89 6.01 -11.60 0.07
N GLU A 90 6.88 -10.67 0.45
CA GLU A 90 7.70 -10.78 1.67
C GLU A 90 7.03 -10.10 2.86
N TYR A 91 6.23 -9.07 2.58
CA TYR A 91 5.59 -8.26 3.59
C TYR A 91 4.12 -8.04 3.25
N VAL A 92 3.24 -8.33 4.20
CA VAL A 92 1.79 -8.23 4.01
C VAL A 92 1.17 -7.47 5.18
N MET A 93 0.27 -6.53 4.88
CA MET A 93 -0.52 -5.81 5.86
C MET A 93 -2.01 -5.85 5.49
N HIS A 94 -2.87 -5.85 6.49
CA HIS A 94 -4.32 -5.75 6.31
C HIS A 94 -4.80 -4.46 6.98
N GLY A 95 -5.59 -3.69 6.26
CA GLY A 95 -6.00 -2.36 6.70
C GLY A 95 -7.31 -1.92 6.06
N LYS A 96 -7.69 -0.69 6.35
CA LYS A 96 -8.94 -0.10 5.89
C LYS A 96 -8.71 1.31 5.36
N ILE A 97 -9.35 1.63 4.25
CA ILE A 97 -9.37 2.99 3.70
C ILE A 97 -10.30 3.83 4.59
N TYR A 98 -9.75 4.83 5.25
CA TYR A 98 -10.53 5.66 6.19
C TYR A 98 -10.81 7.05 5.65
N ARG A 99 -10.02 7.52 4.68
CA ARG A 99 -10.17 8.85 4.09
C ARG A 99 -9.69 8.83 2.65
N ILE A 100 -10.44 9.48 1.78
CA ILE A 100 -10.05 9.76 0.40
C ILE A 100 -10.21 11.27 0.23
N GLU A 101 -9.17 11.93 -0.26
CA GLU A 101 -9.19 13.33 -0.65
C GLU A 101 -9.12 13.40 -2.18
N GLY A 102 -10.09 14.09 -2.77
CA GLY A 102 -10.10 14.47 -4.18
C GLY A 102 -10.55 15.91 -4.25
N GLU A 103 -9.89 16.71 -5.07
CA GLU A 103 -10.26 18.11 -5.27
C GLU A 103 -11.56 18.16 -6.08
N ASP A 104 -12.69 18.21 -5.38
CA ASP A 104 -13.97 18.61 -5.96
C ASP A 104 -14.29 20.02 -5.46
N PHE A 105 -14.61 20.90 -6.42
CA PHE A 105 -14.96 22.33 -6.34
C PHE A 105 -13.79 23.34 -6.39
N GLY A 106 -13.40 23.74 -7.61
CA GLY A 106 -13.22 25.17 -7.84
C GLY A 106 -12.38 25.65 -9.01
N SER A 107 -11.13 25.21 -9.18
CA SER A 107 -10.25 25.83 -10.18
C SER A 107 -9.00 24.98 -10.42
N GLU A 108 -8.77 24.63 -11.69
CA GLU A 108 -7.62 23.93 -12.28
C GLU A 108 -7.72 22.39 -12.41
N PRO A 109 -7.33 21.81 -13.57
CA PRO A 109 -7.47 20.39 -13.91
C PRO A 109 -6.33 19.54 -13.34
N SER A 110 -5.98 19.73 -12.07
CA SER A 110 -4.98 18.88 -11.42
C SER A 110 -5.68 17.66 -10.84
N GLY A 111 -6.04 16.69 -11.69
CA GLY A 111 -6.79 15.47 -11.36
C GLY A 111 -6.08 14.47 -10.43
N ARG A 112 -5.42 14.96 -9.37
CA ARG A 112 -4.72 14.18 -8.35
C ARG A 112 -5.66 13.88 -7.18
N LEU A 113 -5.77 12.60 -6.83
CA LEU A 113 -6.42 12.12 -5.62
C LEU A 113 -5.38 11.63 -4.62
N ALA A 114 -5.71 11.72 -3.33
CA ALA A 114 -4.95 11.15 -2.23
C ALA A 114 -5.82 10.18 -1.43
N ALA A 115 -5.47 8.90 -1.44
CA ALA A 115 -6.09 7.88 -0.61
C ALA A 115 -5.28 7.66 0.68
N TYR A 116 -5.98 7.56 1.81
CA TYR A 116 -5.41 7.28 3.11
C TYR A 116 -5.90 5.94 3.64
N VAL A 117 -4.96 5.08 4.00
CA VAL A 117 -5.21 3.72 4.49
C VAL A 117 -4.58 3.56 5.86
N SER A 118 -5.29 2.88 6.77
CA SER A 118 -4.78 2.54 8.10
C SER A 118 -4.66 1.03 8.25
N TYR A 119 -3.45 0.55 8.53
CA TYR A 119 -3.12 -0.84 8.79
C TYR A 119 -2.95 -1.06 10.30
N GLY A 120 -4.04 -0.92 11.05
CA GLY A 120 -4.02 -1.11 12.51
C GLY A 120 -3.19 -0.09 13.27
N GLY A 121 -3.05 1.14 12.75
CA GLY A 121 -2.27 2.23 13.34
C GLY A 121 -1.05 2.63 12.52
N LEU A 122 -0.59 1.79 11.60
CA LEU A 122 0.38 2.18 10.57
C LEU A 122 -0.36 2.90 9.44
N LEU A 123 0.04 4.15 9.17
CA LEU A 123 -0.65 4.98 8.19
C LEU A 123 0.02 4.88 6.82
N MET A 124 -0.80 4.97 5.78
CA MET A 124 -0.40 5.08 4.40
C MET A 124 -1.13 6.25 3.75
N ARG A 125 -0.41 7.00 2.93
CA ARG A 125 -0.97 8.00 2.03
C ARG A 125 -0.44 7.72 0.63
N LEU A 126 -1.33 7.45 -0.31
CA LEU A 126 -1.01 7.29 -1.73
C LEU A 126 -1.63 8.46 -2.49
N GLN A 127 -0.80 9.26 -3.13
CA GLN A 127 -1.24 10.40 -3.95
C GLN A 127 -0.87 10.15 -5.40
N GLY A 128 -1.84 10.27 -6.29
CA GLY A 128 -1.67 10.01 -7.72
C GLY A 128 -2.85 10.47 -8.55
N ASP A 129 -2.80 10.27 -9.86
CA ASP A 129 -3.90 10.64 -10.75
C ASP A 129 -5.15 9.77 -10.54
N ALA A 130 -6.32 10.37 -10.76
CA ALA A 130 -7.63 9.74 -10.56
C ALA A 130 -7.81 8.40 -11.26
N ASN A 131 -7.24 8.26 -12.46
CA ASN A 131 -7.35 7.05 -13.27
C ASN A 131 -6.69 5.83 -12.61
N ASN A 132 -5.65 6.06 -11.81
CA ASN A 132 -4.88 5.00 -11.17
C ASN A 132 -5.40 4.63 -9.78
N LEU A 133 -6.19 5.50 -9.15
CA LEU A 133 -6.88 5.25 -7.88
C LEU A 133 -8.31 4.74 -8.09
N HIS A 134 -8.63 4.22 -9.28
CA HIS A 134 -9.95 3.69 -9.59
C HIS A 134 -10.19 2.39 -8.79
N GLY A 135 -11.16 2.40 -7.87
CA GLY A 135 -11.51 1.25 -7.02
C GLY A 135 -11.17 1.40 -5.53
N PHE A 136 -10.62 2.53 -5.11
CA PHE A 136 -10.56 2.89 -3.68
C PHE A 136 -11.91 3.41 -3.23
N GLU A 137 -12.56 2.66 -2.34
CA GLU A 137 -13.82 3.06 -1.71
C GLU A 137 -13.60 3.30 -0.23
N LEU A 138 -14.31 4.28 0.33
CA LEU A 138 -14.31 4.52 1.76
C LEU A 138 -14.84 3.28 2.49
N ASP A 139 -14.26 3.03 3.65
CA ASP A 139 -14.57 1.90 4.51
C ASP A 139 -14.25 0.49 3.96
N HIS A 140 -13.64 0.38 2.77
CA HIS A 140 -13.18 -0.91 2.25
C HIS A 140 -11.89 -1.39 2.90
N THR A 141 -11.82 -2.70 3.12
CA THR A 141 -10.62 -3.40 3.57
C THR A 141 -9.68 -3.64 2.40
N VAL A 142 -8.39 -3.38 2.63
CA VAL A 142 -7.33 -3.50 1.64
C VAL A 142 -6.17 -4.28 2.24
N TYR A 143 -5.67 -5.22 1.46
CA TYR A 143 -4.43 -5.92 1.68
C TYR A 143 -3.31 -5.20 0.94
N LEU A 144 -2.26 -4.85 1.66
CA LEU A 144 -1.01 -4.36 1.09
C LEU A 144 -0.03 -5.52 1.06
N LEU A 145 0.54 -5.76 -0.11
CA LEU A 145 1.58 -6.75 -0.34
C LEU A 145 2.81 -6.04 -0.90
N MET A 146 3.97 -6.33 -0.32
CA MET A 146 5.24 -5.74 -0.69
C MET A 146 6.29 -6.81 -0.92
N LYS A 147 7.14 -6.59 -1.92
CA LYS A 147 8.29 -7.42 -2.23
C LYS A 147 9.47 -6.57 -2.64
N LYS A 148 10.63 -6.78 -2.02
CA LYS A 148 11.84 -6.05 -2.39
C LYS A 148 12.29 -6.50 -3.78
N LEU A 149 12.72 -5.55 -4.60
CA LEU A 149 13.40 -5.84 -5.86
C LEU A 149 14.89 -5.74 -5.61
N ALA A 150 15.60 -6.87 -5.65
CA ALA A 150 17.04 -6.87 -5.65
C ALA A 150 17.54 -6.54 -7.07
N PHE A 151 18.33 -5.48 -7.19
CA PHE A 151 19.16 -5.20 -8.35
C PHE A 151 20.63 -5.45 -7.99
#